data_AF-A0A7W0YP32-F1
#
_entry.id   AF-A0A7W0YP32-F1
#
_cell.length_a   1.000
_cell.length_b   1.000
_cell.length_c   1.000
_cell.angle_alpha   90.00
_cell.angle_beta   90.00
_cell.angle_gamma   90.00
#
_symmetry.space_group_name_H-M   'P 1'
#
loop_
_entity.id
_entity.type
_entity.pdbx_description
1 polymer ?
#
loop_
_entity_poly.entity_id
_entity_poly.type
_entity_poly.pdbx_seq_one_letter_code
_entity_poly.pdbx_strand_id
1 'polypeptide(L)'
;MDPVGLLFLGFLWFLFNVLRKSQGQGGGTRPSAPPPGPGNADPTQQEGSRLEALFRELERTLGEGAGPAGRPASLPLPPAEEVENRETLETGVEVVSLEQEVRRPPRPRSDREERAEQIEAGRVAAAELRSGALTRADHAAFDARIRQEPADATAVRALTPEQLRAALVWREILGPPISLRDRER
;
A
#
# COMPACT_ATOMS: atom_id res chain seq x y z
N MET A 1 -41.43 -21.16 -2.78
CA MET A 1 -40.28 -20.91 -3.67
C MET A 1 -40.82 -20.17 -4.87
N ASP A 2 -40.40 -18.92 -5.05
CA ASP A 2 -40.93 -18.10 -6.14
C ASP A 2 -40.37 -18.56 -7.48
N PRO A 3 -41.19 -18.70 -8.53
CA PRO A 3 -40.76 -19.16 -9.85
C PRO A 3 -39.68 -18.25 -10.46
N VAL A 4 -39.65 -16.98 -10.04
CA VAL A 4 -38.63 -16.00 -10.41
C VAL A 4 -37.25 -16.37 -9.83
N GLY A 5 -37.20 -16.92 -8.61
CA GLY A 5 -35.95 -17.34 -7.97
C GLY A 5 -35.30 -18.53 -8.67
N LEU A 6 -36.12 -19.47 -9.19
CA LEU A 6 -35.63 -20.62 -9.96
C LEU A 6 -35.05 -20.21 -11.31
N LEU A 7 -35.68 -19.24 -11.99
CA LEU A 7 -35.16 -18.69 -13.24
C LEU A 7 -33.84 -17.95 -13.04
N PHE A 8 -33.74 -17.14 -11.97
CA PHE A 8 -32.51 -16.41 -11.66
C PHE A 8 -31.35 -17.37 -11.31
N LEU A 9 -31.63 -18.43 -10.54
CA LEU A 9 -30.63 -19.44 -10.20
C LEU A 9 -30.16 -20.23 -11.44
N GLY A 10 -31.09 -20.58 -12.34
CA GLY A 10 -30.76 -21.22 -13.62
C GLY A 10 -29.89 -20.34 -14.51
N PHE A 11 -30.18 -19.04 -14.56
CA PHE A 11 -29.37 -18.06 -15.30
C PHE A 11 -27.96 -17.91 -14.72
N LEU A 12 -27.83 -17.82 -13.39
CA LEU A 12 -26.52 -17.77 -12.71
C LEU A 12 -25.70 -19.03 -12.99
N TRP A 13 -26.32 -20.20 -12.92
CA TRP A 13 -25.66 -21.48 -13.20
C TRP A 13 -25.17 -21.55 -14.65
N PHE A 14 -25.98 -21.09 -15.60
CA PHE A 14 -25.61 -21.03 -17.02
C PHE A 14 -24.40 -20.11 -17.25
N LEU A 15 -24.40 -18.90 -16.68
CA LEU A 15 -23.27 -17.98 -16.75
C LEU A 15 -21.98 -18.59 -16.19
N PHE A 16 -22.08 -19.27 -15.04
CA PHE A 16 -20.93 -19.93 -14.43
C PHE A 16 -20.36 -21.05 -15.32
N ASN A 17 -21.23 -21.80 -16.01
CA ASN A 17 -20.82 -22.88 -16.90
C ASN A 17 -20.15 -22.36 -18.18
N VAL A 18 -20.62 -21.23 -18.72
CA VAL A 18 -20.00 -20.56 -19.88
C VAL A 18 -18.60 -20.03 -19.54
N LEU A 19 -18.44 -19.38 -18.38
CA LEU A 19 -17.12 -18.90 -17.92
C LEU A 19 -16.14 -20.05 -17.64
N ARG A 20 -16.62 -21.18 -17.10
CA ARG A 20 -15.77 -22.36 -16.90
C ARG A 20 -15.29 -22.95 -18.22
N LYS A 21 -16.14 -22.94 -19.25
CA LYS A 21 -15.81 -23.49 -20.56
C LYS A 21 -14.77 -22.66 -21.32
N SER A 22 -14.70 -21.35 -21.10
CA SER A 22 -13.68 -20.49 -21.71
C SER A 22 -12.30 -20.58 -21.04
N GLN A 23 -12.19 -21.09 -19.80
CA GLN A 23 -10.89 -21.31 -19.14
C GLN A 23 -10.27 -22.69 -19.41
N GLY A 24 -11.01 -23.64 -19.98
CA GLY A 24 -10.56 -25.03 -20.13
C GLY A 24 -10.05 -25.45 -21.51
N GLN A 25 -10.05 -24.57 -22.52
CA GLN A 25 -9.65 -24.91 -23.89
C GLN A 25 -8.25 -24.39 -24.23
N GLY A 26 -7.25 -25.02 -23.63
CA GLY A 26 -5.84 -24.82 -23.98
C GLY A 26 -5.00 -25.99 -23.48
N GLY A 27 -5.11 -27.17 -24.11
CA GLY A 27 -4.25 -28.29 -23.73
C GLY A 27 -4.52 -29.64 -24.39
N GLY A 28 -3.96 -29.84 -25.59
CA GLY A 28 -3.07 -30.98 -25.85
C GLY A 28 -3.63 -32.30 -26.40
N THR A 29 -3.54 -32.48 -27.73
CA THR A 29 -3.10 -33.75 -28.33
C THR A 29 -1.59 -33.90 -28.14
N ARG A 30 -1.16 -34.92 -27.39
CA ARG A 30 0.24 -35.28 -27.11
C ARG A 30 0.95 -35.85 -28.36
N PRO A 31 2.23 -35.54 -28.52
CA PRO A 31 3.25 -36.57 -28.67
C PRO A 31 4.20 -36.59 -27.46
N SER A 32 4.67 -37.78 -27.14
CA SER A 32 5.55 -38.14 -26.02
C SER A 32 6.78 -37.23 -25.91
N ALA A 33 6.95 -36.55 -24.77
CA ALA A 33 8.16 -35.81 -24.40
C ALA A 33 9.06 -36.67 -23.49
N PRO A 34 10.40 -36.55 -23.60
CA PRO A 34 11.37 -37.31 -22.78
C PRO A 34 11.36 -36.84 -21.32
N PRO A 35 11.89 -37.64 -20.36
CA PRO A 35 11.85 -37.29 -18.94
C PRO A 35 12.59 -35.96 -18.65
N PRO A 36 12.09 -35.13 -17.73
CA PRO A 36 12.70 -33.84 -17.41
C PRO A 36 14.07 -34.05 -16.75
N GLY A 37 15.10 -33.38 -17.29
CA GLY A 37 16.41 -33.27 -16.67
C GLY A 37 16.40 -32.41 -15.39
N PRO A 38 17.48 -32.43 -14.60
CA PRO A 38 17.57 -31.90 -13.24
C PRO A 38 17.68 -30.36 -13.18
N GLY A 39 16.96 -29.63 -14.04
CA GLY A 39 17.04 -28.17 -14.16
C GLY A 39 15.71 -27.42 -14.12
N ASN A 40 14.58 -28.11 -14.19
CA ASN A 40 13.26 -27.49 -14.15
C ASN A 40 12.61 -27.66 -12.77
N ALA A 41 13.23 -27.08 -11.74
CA ALA A 41 12.52 -26.85 -10.49
C ALA A 41 11.48 -25.74 -10.74
N ASP A 42 10.21 -26.05 -10.48
CA ASP A 42 9.10 -25.10 -10.55
C ASP A 42 9.47 -23.80 -9.82
N PRO A 43 9.23 -22.61 -10.39
CA PRO A 43 9.60 -21.33 -9.76
C PRO A 43 8.97 -21.18 -8.36
N THR A 44 7.79 -21.76 -8.15
CA THR A 44 7.10 -21.79 -6.86
C THR A 44 7.83 -22.64 -5.80
N GLN A 45 8.55 -23.70 -6.21
CA GLN A 45 9.36 -24.50 -5.29
C GLN A 45 10.66 -23.80 -4.90
N GLN A 46 11.27 -23.04 -5.82
CA GLN A 46 12.44 -22.22 -5.51
C GLN A 46 12.09 -21.11 -4.52
N GLU A 47 10.93 -20.48 -4.67
CA GLU A 47 10.43 -19.46 -3.74
C GLU A 47 10.20 -20.04 -2.34
N GLY A 48 9.63 -21.24 -2.23
CA GLY A 48 9.44 -21.94 -0.96
C GLY A 48 10.76 -22.16 -0.20
N SER A 49 11.80 -22.65 -0.89
CA SER A 49 13.11 -22.88 -0.26
C SER A 49 13.82 -21.59 0.17
N ARG A 50 13.59 -20.48 -0.54
CA ARG A 50 14.13 -19.16 -0.17
C ARG A 50 13.43 -18.59 1.05
N LEU A 51 12.12 -18.75 1.16
CA LEU A 51 11.37 -18.31 2.32
C LEU A 51 11.78 -19.09 3.58
N GLU A 52 11.96 -20.41 3.46
CA GLU A 52 12.40 -21.25 4.57
C GLU A 52 13.82 -20.88 5.07
N ALA A 53 14.72 -20.54 4.15
CA ALA A 53 16.05 -20.03 4.50
C ALA A 53 15.98 -18.69 5.25
N LEU A 54 15.14 -17.75 4.81
CA LEU A 54 14.93 -16.47 5.47
C LEU A 54 14.32 -16.61 6.86
N PHE A 55 13.34 -17.51 7.04
CA PHE A 55 12.76 -17.77 8.35
C PHE A 55 13.77 -18.36 9.32
N ARG A 56 14.63 -19.28 8.87
CA ARG A 56 15.69 -19.86 9.70
C ARG A 56 16.76 -18.82 10.07
N GLU A 57 17.05 -17.86 9.19
CA GLU A 57 17.97 -16.75 9.48
C GLU A 57 17.35 -15.72 10.46
N LEU A 58 16.05 -15.42 10.32
CA LEU A 58 15.31 -14.61 11.28
C LEU A 58 15.22 -15.26 12.66
N GLU A 59 14.96 -16.56 12.73
CA GLU A 59 14.93 -17.30 13.99
C GLU A 59 16.31 -17.27 14.68
N ARG A 60 17.40 -17.38 13.91
CA ARG A 60 18.75 -17.30 14.44
C ARG A 60 19.09 -15.90 14.97
N THR A 61 18.76 -14.85 14.21
CA THR A 61 19.03 -13.46 14.61
C THR A 61 18.18 -13.01 15.79
N LEU A 62 16.93 -13.48 15.88
CA LEU A 62 16.03 -13.17 16.99
C LEU A 62 16.39 -14.00 18.25
N GLY A 63 16.86 -15.23 18.08
CA GLY A 63 17.31 -16.11 19.17
C GLY A 63 18.57 -15.62 19.88
N GLU A 64 19.41 -14.81 19.23
CA GLU A 64 20.66 -14.27 19.79
C GLU A 64 20.49 -12.93 20.53
N GLY A 65 19.30 -12.31 20.54
CA GLY A 65 19.16 -10.89 20.90
C GLY A 65 17.87 -10.50 21.60
N ALA A 66 17.51 -11.16 22.71
CA ALA A 66 16.50 -10.64 23.63
C ALA A 66 17.08 -9.48 24.46
N GLY A 67 17.26 -8.33 23.84
CA GLY A 67 17.69 -7.09 24.48
C GLY A 67 17.28 -5.88 23.64
N PRO A 68 17.03 -4.71 24.26
CA PRO A 68 16.70 -3.49 23.53
C PRO A 68 17.78 -3.19 22.48
N ALA A 69 17.34 -2.87 21.25
CA ALA A 69 18.21 -2.69 20.09
C ALA A 69 19.41 -1.77 20.43
N GLY A 70 20.61 -2.33 20.34
CA GLY A 70 21.87 -1.60 20.55
C GLY A 70 22.60 -1.85 21.88
N ARG A 71 22.11 -2.73 22.76
CA ARG A 71 22.82 -3.08 24.01
C ARG A 71 23.06 -4.60 24.13
N PRO A 72 24.31 -5.06 24.35
CA PRO A 72 24.56 -6.46 24.66
C PRO A 72 23.90 -6.85 25.99
N ALA A 73 23.22 -8.00 26.02
CA ALA A 73 22.46 -8.49 27.17
C ALA A 73 23.30 -8.74 28.44
N SER A 74 24.62 -8.74 28.33
CA SER A 74 25.57 -8.99 29.41
C SER A 74 25.92 -7.75 30.26
N LEU A 75 25.41 -6.57 29.92
CA LEU A 75 25.84 -5.33 30.56
C LEU A 75 24.87 -4.92 31.67
N PRO A 76 25.23 -5.08 32.96
CA PRO A 76 24.35 -4.71 34.08
C PRO A 76 23.99 -3.22 34.01
N LEU A 77 22.75 -2.90 34.36
CA LEU A 77 22.29 -1.51 34.44
C LEU A 77 23.05 -0.80 35.57
N PRO A 78 23.55 0.44 35.35
CA PRO A 78 23.99 1.25 36.47
C PRO A 78 22.80 1.46 37.43
N PRO A 79 23.03 1.40 38.76
CA PRO A 79 21.98 1.65 39.73
C PRO A 79 21.41 3.05 39.50
N ALA A 80 20.09 3.14 39.35
CA ALA A 80 19.41 4.43 39.26
C ALA A 80 19.39 5.04 40.67
N GLU A 81 20.26 6.01 40.93
CA GLU A 81 20.06 6.90 42.06
C GLU A 81 18.83 7.78 41.75
N GLU A 82 17.74 7.52 42.47
CA GLU A 82 16.58 8.42 42.50
C GLU A 82 16.99 9.70 43.22
N VAL A 83 17.58 10.64 42.48
CA VAL A 83 17.75 12.00 42.97
C VAL A 83 16.36 12.65 42.96
N GLU A 84 15.66 12.60 44.10
CA GLU A 84 14.47 13.43 44.37
C GLU A 84 14.90 14.91 44.32
N ASN A 85 14.90 15.50 43.11
CA ASN A 85 14.94 16.94 42.95
C ASN A 85 13.58 17.53 43.38
N ARG A 86 13.39 17.67 44.69
CA ARG A 86 12.39 18.58 45.27
C ARG A 86 12.92 20.01 45.15
N GLU A 87 13.03 20.53 43.94
CA GLU A 87 13.12 21.98 43.74
C GLU A 87 11.70 22.52 43.56
N THR A 88 11.22 23.11 44.64
CA THR A 88 10.01 23.93 44.75
C THR A 88 9.88 24.90 43.58
N LEU A 89 8.94 24.62 42.68
CA LEU A 89 8.52 25.51 41.59
C LEU A 89 7.44 26.48 42.10
N GLU A 90 7.70 27.20 43.19
CA GLU A 90 6.83 28.31 43.65
C GLU A 90 7.23 29.61 42.94
N THR A 91 7.21 29.61 41.61
CA THR A 91 7.28 30.85 40.84
C THR A 91 5.86 31.14 40.41
N GLY A 92 5.25 32.17 41.00
CA GLY A 92 3.92 32.63 40.65
C GLY A 92 3.84 32.91 39.15
N VAL A 93 3.21 32.00 38.41
CA VAL A 93 2.97 32.18 36.98
C VAL A 93 1.86 33.20 36.85
N GLU A 94 2.25 34.43 36.50
CA GLU A 94 1.30 35.47 36.14
C GLU A 94 0.66 35.08 34.80
N VAL A 95 -0.55 34.53 34.85
CA VAL A 95 -1.31 34.10 33.68
C VAL A 95 -1.84 35.37 32.98
N VAL A 96 -1.09 35.88 32.01
CA VAL A 96 -1.56 36.96 31.13
C VAL A 96 -2.58 36.37 30.16
N SER A 97 -3.82 36.84 30.23
CA SER A 97 -4.86 36.44 29.28
C SER A 97 -4.51 36.91 27.87
N LEU A 98 -4.31 35.95 26.96
CA LEU A 98 -4.12 36.19 25.52
C LEU A 98 -5.46 36.25 24.77
N GLU A 99 -6.59 36.40 25.47
CA GLU A 99 -7.91 36.61 24.87
C GLU A 99 -8.02 38.02 24.27
N GLN A 100 -7.12 38.35 23.36
CA GLN A 100 -7.37 39.39 22.39
C GLN A 100 -8.48 38.84 21.48
N GLU A 101 -9.67 39.45 21.52
CA GLU A 101 -10.70 39.23 20.51
C GLU A 101 -10.12 39.63 19.15
N VAL A 102 -9.46 38.68 18.49
CA VAL A 102 -9.07 38.83 17.11
C VAL A 102 -10.39 38.89 16.34
N ARG A 103 -10.86 40.11 16.07
CA ARG A 103 -11.95 40.38 15.12
C ARG A 103 -11.52 39.83 13.77
N ARG A 104 -11.73 38.53 13.58
CA ARG A 104 -11.46 37.86 12.33
C ARG A 104 -12.42 38.48 11.31
N PRO A 105 -11.90 38.98 10.17
CA PRO A 105 -12.77 39.53 9.14
C PRO A 105 -13.81 38.47 8.74
N PRO A 106 -15.05 38.89 8.42
CA PRO A 106 -16.09 37.97 8.00
C PRO A 106 -15.56 37.15 6.81
N ARG A 107 -15.66 35.82 6.91
CA ARG A 107 -15.23 34.95 5.81
C ARG A 107 -16.10 35.29 4.59
N PRO A 108 -15.51 35.52 3.40
CA PRO A 108 -16.30 35.65 2.19
C PRO A 108 -17.14 34.38 2.05
N ARG A 109 -18.45 34.55 1.80
CA ARG A 109 -19.33 33.43 1.48
C ARG A 109 -18.87 32.91 0.12
N SER A 110 -18.00 31.92 0.11
CA SER A 110 -17.65 31.21 -1.11
C SER A 110 -18.85 30.36 -1.49
N ASP A 111 -19.42 30.61 -2.67
CA ASP A 111 -20.40 29.71 -3.24
C ASP A 111 -19.69 28.39 -3.55
N ARG A 112 -20.04 27.36 -2.77
CA ARG A 112 -19.44 26.03 -2.91
C ARG A 112 -19.97 25.34 -4.17
N GLU A 113 -21.14 25.74 -4.65
CA GLU A 113 -21.80 25.18 -5.82
C GLU A 113 -21.06 25.64 -7.07
N GLU A 114 -20.77 26.94 -7.20
CA GLU A 114 -19.99 27.49 -8.32
C GLU A 114 -18.60 26.84 -8.45
N ARG A 115 -17.91 26.60 -7.32
CA ARG A 115 -16.62 25.91 -7.33
C ARG A 115 -16.73 24.44 -7.72
N ALA A 116 -17.81 23.78 -7.33
CA ALA A 116 -18.05 22.38 -7.70
C ALA A 116 -18.29 22.27 -9.21
N GLU A 117 -19.11 23.16 -9.77
CA GLU A 117 -19.37 23.23 -11.22
C GLU A 117 -18.08 23.47 -12.03
N GLN A 118 -17.21 24.37 -11.59
CA GLN A 118 -15.92 24.61 -12.25
C GLN A 118 -15.01 23.36 -12.24
N ILE A 119 -15.03 22.59 -11.15
CA ILE A 119 -14.26 21.35 -11.05
C ILE A 119 -14.85 20.29 -11.99
N GLU A 120 -16.17 20.17 -12.05
CA GLU A 120 -16.85 19.23 -12.96
C GLU A 120 -16.60 19.57 -14.42
N ALA A 121 -16.73 20.85 -14.80
CA ALA A 121 -16.42 21.32 -16.14
C ALA A 121 -14.97 21.02 -16.52
N GLY A 122 -14.01 21.24 -15.61
CA GLY A 122 -12.61 20.89 -15.83
C GLY A 122 -12.39 19.38 -16.01
N ARG A 123 -13.12 18.54 -15.27
CA ARG A 123 -13.05 17.08 -15.41
C ARG A 123 -13.62 16.60 -16.74
N VAL A 124 -14.75 17.16 -17.18
CA VAL A 124 -15.36 16.85 -18.47
C VAL A 124 -14.43 17.24 -19.61
N ALA A 125 -13.91 18.48 -19.62
CA ALA A 125 -12.96 18.92 -20.64
C ALA A 125 -11.70 18.04 -20.69
N ALA A 126 -11.16 17.67 -19.52
CA ALA A 126 -10.00 16.77 -19.45
C ALA A 126 -10.33 15.35 -19.93
N ALA A 127 -11.56 14.87 -19.74
CA ALA A 127 -12.01 13.58 -20.25
C ALA A 127 -12.19 13.62 -21.77
N GLU A 128 -12.76 14.69 -22.31
CA GLU A 128 -12.93 14.89 -23.76
C GLU A 128 -11.60 14.91 -24.51
N LEU A 129 -10.57 15.56 -23.94
CA LEU A 129 -9.21 15.53 -24.47
C LEU A 129 -8.62 14.12 -24.56
N ARG A 130 -9.05 13.20 -23.68
CA ARG A 130 -8.59 11.80 -23.64
C ARG A 130 -9.49 10.83 -24.39
N SER A 131 -10.74 11.18 -24.67
CA SER A 131 -11.73 10.27 -25.27
C SER A 131 -11.70 10.23 -26.80
N GLY A 132 -10.81 10.99 -27.44
CA GLY A 132 -10.64 10.94 -28.89
C GLY A 132 -10.23 9.55 -29.38
N ALA A 133 -10.63 9.21 -30.60
CA ALA A 133 -10.17 7.99 -31.26
C ALA A 133 -8.65 8.06 -31.46
N LEU A 134 -7.93 7.07 -30.92
CA LEU A 134 -6.47 6.98 -31.08
C LEU A 134 -6.11 6.76 -32.56
N THR A 135 -5.10 7.47 -33.03
CA THR A 135 -4.59 7.31 -34.39
C THR A 135 -3.59 6.16 -34.47
N ARG A 136 -3.29 5.67 -35.68
CA ARG A 136 -2.22 4.68 -35.88
C ARG A 136 -0.85 5.17 -35.38
N ALA A 137 -0.60 6.49 -35.43
CA ALA A 137 0.63 7.07 -34.93
C ALA A 137 0.73 6.97 -33.40
N ASP A 138 -0.39 7.15 -32.69
CA ASP A 138 -0.45 7.02 -31.23
C ASP A 138 -0.19 5.57 -30.80
N HIS A 139 -0.73 4.60 -31.53
CA HIS A 139 -0.45 3.18 -31.32
C HIS A 139 1.03 2.85 -31.54
N ALA A 140 1.63 3.35 -32.62
CA ALA A 140 3.05 3.14 -32.89
C ALA A 140 3.96 3.77 -31.82
N ALA A 141 3.61 4.95 -31.31
CA ALA A 141 4.33 5.61 -30.23
C ALA A 141 4.21 4.84 -28.90
N PHE A 142 3.02 4.31 -28.59
CA PHE A 142 2.79 3.46 -27.43
C PHE A 142 3.61 2.18 -27.50
N ASP A 143 3.62 1.50 -28.64
CA ASP A 143 4.42 0.29 -28.86
C ASP A 143 5.92 0.56 -28.72
N ALA A 144 6.39 1.70 -29.25
CA ALA A 144 7.78 2.11 -29.09
C ALA A 144 8.13 2.34 -27.61
N ARG A 145 7.23 2.94 -26.83
CA ARG A 145 7.41 3.14 -25.38
C ARG A 145 7.47 1.83 -24.62
N ILE A 146 6.54 0.90 -24.86
CA ILE A 146 6.56 -0.42 -24.20
C ILE A 146 7.87 -1.15 -24.45
N ARG A 147 8.42 -1.07 -25.67
CA ARG A 147 9.70 -1.71 -26.01
C ARG A 147 10.90 -1.06 -25.31
N GLN A 148 10.77 0.20 -24.87
CA GLN A 148 11.82 0.94 -24.16
C GLN A 148 11.69 0.84 -22.63
N GLU A 149 10.52 0.47 -22.10
CA GLU A 149 10.36 0.26 -20.67
C GLU A 149 11.16 -0.97 -20.23
N PRO A 150 12.05 -0.84 -19.21
CA PRO A 150 12.76 -1.98 -18.67
C PRO A 150 11.75 -2.97 -18.08
N ALA A 151 11.97 -4.27 -18.30
CA ALA A 151 11.04 -5.34 -17.94
C ALA A 151 10.73 -5.46 -16.43
N ASP A 152 11.45 -4.73 -15.58
CA ASP A 152 11.24 -4.69 -14.13
C ASP A 152 10.17 -3.68 -13.74
N ALA A 153 8.91 -4.02 -14.00
CA ALA A 153 7.74 -3.36 -13.40
C ALA A 153 7.66 -3.56 -11.86
N THR A 154 8.58 -4.35 -11.28
CA THR A 154 8.75 -4.59 -9.84
C THR A 154 9.78 -3.65 -9.20
N ALA A 155 10.46 -2.81 -9.98
CA ALA A 155 11.40 -1.83 -9.46
C ALA A 155 10.64 -0.79 -8.62
N VAL A 156 10.58 -1.03 -7.31
CA VAL A 156 10.08 -0.05 -6.35
C VAL A 156 10.97 1.18 -6.47
N ARG A 157 10.37 2.32 -6.83
CA ARG A 157 11.07 3.60 -6.88
C ARG A 157 11.83 3.79 -5.57
N ALA A 158 13.15 3.91 -5.65
CA ALA A 158 13.98 4.16 -4.47
C ALA A 158 13.49 5.44 -3.79
N LEU A 159 12.94 5.31 -2.59
CA LEU A 159 12.49 6.44 -1.80
C LEU A 159 13.71 7.14 -1.23
N THR A 160 13.69 8.47 -1.26
CA THR A 160 14.75 9.25 -0.62
C THR A 160 14.62 9.16 0.90
N PRO A 161 15.71 9.33 1.67
CA PRO A 161 15.64 9.36 3.13
C PRO A 161 14.69 10.43 3.69
N GLU A 162 14.49 11.53 2.97
CA GLU A 162 13.51 12.56 3.32
C GLU A 162 12.07 12.08 3.15
N GLN A 163 11.78 11.33 2.08
CA GLN A 163 10.46 10.74 1.86
C GLN A 163 10.12 9.69 2.92
N LEU A 164 11.11 8.90 3.35
CA LEU A 164 10.94 7.95 4.45
C LEU A 164 10.67 8.66 5.78
N ARG A 165 11.42 9.72 6.09
CA ARG A 165 11.19 10.54 7.29
C ARG A 165 9.80 11.19 7.27
N ALA A 166 9.39 11.75 6.14
CA ALA A 166 8.05 12.31 5.99
C ALA A 166 6.98 11.24 6.21
N ALA A 167 7.13 10.06 5.62
CA ALA A 167 6.17 8.96 5.80
C ALA A 167 6.07 8.50 7.26
N LEU A 168 7.18 8.46 8.00
CA LEU A 168 7.18 8.16 9.43
C LEU A 168 6.47 9.23 10.26
N VAL A 169 6.73 10.51 9.98
CA VAL A 169 6.04 11.64 10.65
C VAL A 169 4.55 11.59 10.39
N TRP A 170 4.13 11.33 9.16
CA TRP A 170 2.71 11.17 8.82
C TRP A 170 2.07 10.00 9.56
N ARG A 171 2.77 8.87 9.72
CA ARG A 171 2.30 7.72 10.51
C ARG A 171 2.16 8.07 11.99
N GLU A 172 3.06 8.86 12.57
CA GLU A 172 2.98 9.25 13.97
C GLU A 172 1.80 10.21 14.22
N ILE A 173 1.59 11.17 13.31
CA ILE A 173 0.54 12.19 13.47
C ILE A 173 -0.86 11.63 13.14
N LEU A 174 -0.99 10.83 12.08
CA LEU A 174 -2.29 10.33 11.60
C LEU A 174 -2.58 8.87 11.98
N GLY A 175 -1.62 8.19 12.61
CA GLY A 175 -1.65 6.75 12.81
C GLY A 175 -1.34 5.96 11.53
N PRO A 176 -1.29 4.61 11.62
CA PRO A 176 -1.12 3.76 10.45
C PRO A 176 -2.22 4.00 9.41
N PRO A 177 -1.93 3.85 8.11
CA PRO A 177 -2.93 3.94 7.05
C PRO A 177 -4.05 2.93 7.31
N ILE A 178 -5.28 3.24 6.88
CA ILE A 178 -6.49 2.44 7.16
C ILE A 178 -6.29 0.96 6.76
N SER A 179 -5.58 0.71 5.67
CA SER A 179 -5.24 -0.64 5.18
C SER A 179 -4.40 -1.49 6.15
N LEU A 180 -3.75 -0.88 7.14
CA LEU A 180 -2.93 -1.57 8.15
C LEU A 180 -3.59 -1.64 9.52
N ARG A 181 -4.72 -0.95 9.75
CA ARG A 181 -5.39 -0.89 11.07
C ARG A 181 -6.07 -2.19 11.47
N ASP A 182 -6.43 -3.04 10.50
CA ASP A 182 -7.16 -4.30 10.74
C ASP A 182 -6.26 -5.48 11.14
N ARG A 183 -4.93 -5.31 11.14
CA ARG A 183 -3.99 -6.37 11.54
C ARG A 183 -3.59 -6.33 13.03
N GLU A 184 -4.03 -5.34 13.78
CA GLU A 184 -3.68 -5.14 15.20
C GLU A 184 -4.84 -5.46 16.17
N ARG A 185 -5.83 -6.25 15.75
CA ARG A 185 -6.87 -6.83 16.62
C ARG A 185 -6.77 -8.35 16.62
#